data_AF-A0AAV3IYI5-F1
#
_entry.id   AF-A0AAV3IYI5-F1
#
_cell.length_a   1.000
_cell.length_b   1.000
_cell.length_c   1.000
_cell.angle_alpha   90.00
_cell.angle_beta   90.00
_cell.angle_gamma   90.00
#
_symmetry.space_group_name_H-M   'P 1'
#
loop_
_entity.id
_entity.type
_entity.pdbx_description
1 polymer ?
#
loop_
_entity_poly.entity_id
_entity_poly.type
_entity_poly.pdbx_seq_one_letter_code
_entity_poly.pdbx_strand_id
1 'polypeptide(L)'
;MTKKRLRLIHKCWLTGLAIFLFLTSSNIIVSAVSLDLFSNTQVSNNSGTTSAAPYLNVANKPVTFTINGTTAIGATAGRTGAKYVFVNVPAQLAGKVQKDGNATVDTTVTVLASDIKAVTGTVLDLVTSLTGLLTTLGLGTLVTNLNSTVTALNKEDFGRQVFLSPVEQYSSTLLRAGISQGLLPIITNALIIRLQAIQAIVQGITPLPLINVVLNNLLTALTNTISTLGNANSTVSKNLVAASILGSTSVSFPTLVSSPTGLTQDFTAVVRGGIFQTDNFDVQLLSNYGGNTNLYFAAGSLTMKNELLPSSLNFGSHPVQTKVDETWNAYIGGSSANPLQTGTIRIDDTRTTAKAWQLKLAQTNSWVSGQKNLANARLDIVLGGVNSNFQNYFYISNQTVHMLPSNQVTLFSLSATTDSGYFEMPLNQFQLFVPKNTPKQTGTYQTTLQWTISNTP
;
A
#
# COMPACT_ATOMS: atom_id res chain seq x y z
N MET A 1 -69.52 13.43 -29.38
CA MET A 1 -68.22 12.99 -29.93
C MET A 1 -68.31 11.50 -30.26
N THR A 2 -68.17 11.08 -31.52
CA THR A 2 -68.46 9.70 -31.97
C THR A 2 -67.41 8.69 -31.46
N LYS A 3 -67.81 7.44 -31.16
CA LYS A 3 -66.94 6.35 -30.64
C LYS A 3 -65.62 6.17 -31.43
N LYS A 4 -65.61 6.48 -32.73
CA LYS A 4 -64.40 6.48 -33.58
C LYS A 4 -63.39 7.58 -33.22
N ARG A 5 -63.86 8.80 -32.89
CA ARG A 5 -62.98 9.92 -32.49
C ARG A 5 -62.33 9.70 -31.12
N LEU A 6 -63.04 9.04 -30.19
CA LEU A 6 -62.49 8.71 -28.87
C LEU A 6 -61.38 7.65 -28.94
N ARG A 7 -61.51 6.64 -29.83
CA ARG A 7 -60.47 5.63 -30.08
C ARG A 7 -59.23 6.19 -30.75
N LEU A 8 -59.39 7.17 -31.64
CA LEU A 8 -58.25 7.83 -32.29
C LEU A 8 -57.43 8.65 -31.29
N ILE A 9 -58.11 9.40 -30.40
CA ILE A 9 -57.45 10.19 -29.36
C ILE A 9 -56.77 9.28 -28.32
N HIS A 10 -57.39 8.17 -27.92
CA HIS A 10 -56.74 7.18 -27.05
C HIS A 10 -55.50 6.56 -27.68
N LYS A 11 -55.52 6.25 -28.99
CA LYS A 11 -54.34 5.73 -29.70
C LYS A 11 -53.23 6.77 -29.77
N CYS A 12 -53.55 8.03 -30.11
CA CYS A 12 -52.59 9.12 -30.14
C CYS A 12 -51.98 9.39 -28.75
N TRP A 13 -52.79 9.28 -27.69
CA TRP A 13 -52.32 9.47 -26.31
C TRP A 13 -51.43 8.32 -25.85
N LEU A 14 -51.76 7.05 -26.17
CA LEU A 14 -50.88 5.91 -25.89
C LEU A 14 -49.57 5.96 -26.69
N THR A 15 -49.60 6.35 -27.97
CA THR A 15 -48.36 6.52 -28.75
C THR A 15 -47.54 7.72 -28.26
N GLY A 16 -48.19 8.81 -27.86
CA GLY A 16 -47.53 9.97 -27.26
C GLY A 16 -46.88 9.63 -25.91
N LEU A 17 -47.56 8.85 -25.07
CA LEU A 17 -47.03 8.36 -23.80
C LEU A 17 -45.87 7.36 -24.01
N ALA A 18 -45.95 6.49 -25.03
CA ALA A 18 -44.87 5.57 -25.38
C ALA A 18 -43.64 6.31 -25.93
N ILE A 19 -43.83 7.33 -26.77
CA ILE A 19 -42.74 8.19 -27.26
C ILE A 19 -42.16 9.03 -26.12
N PHE A 20 -42.98 9.55 -25.20
CA PHE A 20 -42.53 10.26 -24.01
C PHE A 20 -41.74 9.32 -23.08
N LEU A 21 -42.19 8.09 -22.84
CA LEU A 21 -41.46 7.06 -22.08
C LEU A 21 -40.16 6.63 -22.76
N PHE A 22 -40.09 6.59 -24.10
CA PHE A 22 -38.85 6.34 -24.85
C PHE A 22 -37.89 7.54 -24.82
N LEU A 23 -38.40 8.77 -24.84
CA LEU A 23 -37.58 10.00 -24.79
C LEU A 23 -37.11 10.31 -23.35
N THR A 24 -37.88 9.95 -22.32
CA THR A 24 -37.46 10.08 -20.91
C THR A 24 -36.67 8.88 -20.39
N SER A 25 -36.60 7.77 -21.13
CA SER A 25 -35.66 6.66 -20.85
C SER A 25 -34.30 6.82 -21.55
N SER A 26 -34.07 7.94 -22.24
CA SER A 26 -32.77 8.31 -22.81
C SER A 26 -31.79 8.85 -21.76
N ASN A 27 -31.72 8.18 -20.63
CA ASN A 27 -30.53 8.11 -19.78
C ASN A 27 -30.41 6.64 -19.32
N ILE A 28 -30.33 5.72 -20.29
CA ILE A 28 -29.49 4.55 -20.05
C ILE A 28 -28.09 5.12 -19.93
N ILE A 29 -27.69 5.48 -18.71
CA ILE A 29 -26.29 5.40 -18.34
C ILE A 29 -25.97 3.95 -18.65
N VAL A 30 -25.32 3.70 -19.79
CA VAL A 30 -24.66 2.43 -20.03
C VAL A 30 -23.67 2.34 -18.88
N SER A 31 -24.08 1.64 -17.82
CA SER A 31 -23.20 1.33 -16.71
C SER A 31 -21.96 0.73 -17.34
N ALA A 32 -20.81 1.36 -17.11
CA ALA A 32 -19.54 0.84 -17.56
C ALA A 32 -19.48 -0.65 -17.21
N VAL A 33 -19.33 -1.51 -18.20
CA VAL A 33 -19.14 -2.94 -17.94
C VAL A 33 -17.70 -3.08 -17.47
N SER A 34 -17.53 -3.23 -16.15
CA SER A 34 -16.26 -3.68 -15.56
C SER A 34 -16.33 -5.18 -15.38
N LEU A 35 -15.33 -5.89 -15.89
CA LEU A 35 -15.22 -7.34 -15.80
C LEU A 35 -13.99 -7.71 -14.97
N ASP A 36 -14.18 -8.55 -13.93
CA ASP A 36 -13.04 -9.25 -13.33
C ASP A 36 -12.51 -10.26 -14.34
N LEU A 37 -11.21 -10.18 -14.63
CA LEU A 37 -10.62 -11.07 -15.60
C LEU A 37 -10.35 -12.46 -15.02
N PHE A 38 -10.30 -12.60 -13.69
CA PHE A 38 -9.94 -13.86 -13.05
C PHE A 38 -10.92 -14.28 -11.96
N SER A 39 -11.32 -15.55 -11.97
CA SER A 39 -12.18 -16.11 -10.90
C SER A 39 -11.43 -16.25 -9.57
N ASN A 40 -10.11 -16.24 -9.62
CA ASN A 40 -9.24 -16.28 -8.45
C ASN A 40 -8.11 -15.27 -8.64
N THR A 41 -8.12 -14.25 -7.79
CA THR A 41 -7.07 -13.23 -7.71
C THR A 41 -6.45 -13.27 -6.32
N GLN A 42 -5.15 -13.50 -6.25
CA GLN A 42 -4.39 -13.44 -5.01
C GLN A 42 -3.53 -12.18 -4.98
N VAL A 43 -3.47 -11.54 -3.81
CA VAL A 43 -2.63 -10.37 -3.58
C VAL A 43 -1.68 -10.68 -2.43
N SER A 44 -0.41 -10.37 -2.62
CA SER A 44 0.61 -10.46 -1.57
C SER A 44 1.50 -9.22 -1.57
N ASN A 45 2.28 -9.07 -0.51
CA ASN A 45 3.28 -8.02 -0.41
C ASN A 45 4.53 -8.53 0.31
N ASN A 46 5.67 -7.86 0.09
CA ASN A 46 6.95 -8.22 0.70
C ASN A 46 7.33 -7.36 1.91
N SER A 47 6.37 -6.66 2.55
CA SER A 47 6.67 -5.76 3.67
C SER A 47 7.28 -6.47 4.88
N GLY A 48 7.02 -7.77 5.02
CA GLY A 48 7.39 -8.57 6.19
C GLY A 48 6.60 -8.22 7.46
N THR A 49 5.61 -7.32 7.38
CA THR A 49 4.85 -6.88 8.55
C THR A 49 3.87 -7.96 9.03
N THR A 50 3.71 -8.05 10.34
CA THR A 50 2.70 -8.89 11.00
C THR A 50 2.11 -8.13 12.19
N SER A 51 1.05 -8.66 12.81
CA SER A 51 0.52 -8.06 14.05
C SER A 51 1.55 -8.01 15.19
N ALA A 52 2.51 -8.95 15.21
CA ALA A 52 3.58 -8.99 16.22
C ALA A 52 4.80 -8.12 15.86
N ALA A 53 4.98 -7.82 14.57
CA ALA A 53 6.06 -6.98 14.05
C ALA A 53 5.51 -5.95 13.04
N PRO A 54 4.73 -4.97 13.51
CA PRO A 54 4.21 -3.91 12.66
C PRO A 54 5.30 -2.89 12.30
N TYR A 55 5.08 -2.13 11.23
CA TYR A 55 5.87 -0.92 11.00
C TYR A 55 5.58 0.15 12.06
N LEU A 56 6.62 0.83 12.50
CA LEU A 56 6.56 1.96 13.42
C LEU A 56 7.27 3.16 12.82
N ASN A 57 6.51 4.23 12.55
CA ASN A 57 6.99 5.53 12.06
C ASN A 57 7.96 5.45 10.86
N VAL A 58 7.78 4.46 9.99
CA VAL A 58 8.62 4.30 8.80
C VAL A 58 8.26 5.32 7.72
N ALA A 59 9.26 5.78 6.97
CA ALA A 59 9.08 6.62 5.80
C ALA A 59 9.69 5.95 4.57
N ASN A 60 8.98 5.99 3.45
CA ASN A 60 9.44 5.53 2.13
C ASN A 60 10.09 4.13 2.14
N LYS A 61 9.48 3.17 2.85
CA LYS A 61 9.94 1.78 2.82
C LYS A 61 9.53 1.12 1.51
N PRO A 62 10.47 0.55 0.73
CA PRO A 62 10.12 -0.19 -0.47
C PRO A 62 9.24 -1.39 -0.12
N VAL A 63 8.07 -1.47 -0.78
CA VAL A 63 7.15 -2.60 -0.70
C VAL A 63 6.68 -2.90 -2.11
N THR A 64 6.79 -4.16 -2.51
CA THR A 64 6.25 -4.69 -3.76
C THR A 64 4.95 -5.41 -3.46
N PHE A 65 3.87 -4.98 -4.13
CA PHE A 65 2.61 -5.72 -4.16
C PHE A 65 2.60 -6.66 -5.36
N THR A 66 2.29 -7.93 -5.15
CA THR A 66 2.18 -8.91 -6.22
C THR A 66 0.73 -9.33 -6.37
N ILE A 67 0.18 -9.21 -7.59
CA ILE A 67 -1.18 -9.58 -7.94
C ILE A 67 -1.11 -10.75 -8.91
N ASN A 68 -1.69 -11.89 -8.54
CA ASN A 68 -1.69 -13.11 -9.33
C ASN A 68 -3.12 -13.52 -9.71
N GLY A 69 -3.38 -13.71 -11.00
CA GLY A 69 -4.61 -14.26 -11.54
C GLY A 69 -4.35 -15.58 -12.27
N THR A 70 -5.02 -16.67 -11.90
CA THR A 70 -4.69 -18.02 -12.40
C THR A 70 -5.85 -18.77 -13.06
N THR A 71 -7.01 -18.13 -13.24
CA THR A 71 -8.16 -18.73 -13.93
C THR A 71 -8.96 -17.64 -14.64
N ALA A 72 -8.79 -17.52 -15.96
CA ALA A 72 -9.51 -16.52 -16.74
C ALA A 72 -11.02 -16.81 -16.74
N ILE A 73 -11.85 -15.81 -16.44
CA ILE A 73 -13.30 -15.93 -16.58
C ILE A 73 -13.63 -15.86 -18.08
N GLY A 74 -14.18 -16.95 -18.61
CA GLY A 74 -14.18 -17.27 -20.04
C GLY A 74 -14.76 -16.21 -20.99
N ALA A 75 -13.91 -15.74 -21.91
CA ALA A 75 -14.03 -15.45 -23.36
C ALA A 75 -15.34 -14.96 -24.05
N THR A 76 -16.53 -14.91 -23.45
CA THR A 76 -17.79 -14.83 -24.24
C THR A 76 -18.68 -13.59 -24.06
N ALA A 77 -18.44 -12.71 -23.09
CA ALA A 77 -19.18 -11.44 -23.01
C ALA A 77 -18.28 -10.28 -22.52
N GLY A 78 -18.38 -9.11 -23.16
CA GLY A 78 -17.77 -7.86 -22.66
C GLY A 78 -16.27 -7.68 -22.89
N ARG A 79 -15.69 -8.24 -23.97
CA ARG A 79 -14.26 -8.04 -24.36
C ARG A 79 -13.99 -6.68 -25.00
N THR A 80 -14.65 -5.63 -24.52
CA THR A 80 -14.44 -4.24 -24.92
C THR A 80 -13.63 -3.51 -23.83
N GLY A 81 -12.93 -2.44 -24.20
CA GLY A 81 -12.20 -1.63 -23.24
C GLY A 81 -10.78 -2.10 -22.92
N ALA A 82 -10.12 -1.34 -22.05
CA ALA A 82 -8.72 -1.55 -21.70
C ALA A 82 -8.59 -2.40 -20.43
N LYS A 83 -7.55 -3.22 -20.41
CA LYS A 83 -7.16 -4.07 -19.30
C LYS A 83 -6.22 -3.30 -18.38
N TYR A 84 -6.55 -3.30 -17.10
CA TYR A 84 -5.78 -2.65 -16.04
C TYR A 84 -5.53 -3.61 -14.90
N VAL A 85 -4.50 -3.28 -14.15
CA VAL A 85 -4.21 -3.85 -12.84
C VAL A 85 -4.11 -2.71 -11.84
N PHE A 86 -4.59 -2.92 -10.63
CA PHE A 86 -4.65 -1.88 -9.61
C PHE A 86 -4.20 -2.35 -8.24
N VAL A 87 -3.81 -1.37 -7.42
CA VAL A 87 -3.60 -1.49 -5.97
C VAL A 87 -4.37 -0.35 -5.30
N ASN A 88 -5.33 -0.70 -4.45
CA ASN A 88 -6.12 0.23 -3.67
C ASN A 88 -5.83 0.09 -2.18
N VAL A 89 -5.52 1.20 -1.51
CA VAL A 89 -5.19 1.24 -0.09
C VAL A 89 -6.33 1.88 0.71
N PRO A 90 -6.46 1.58 2.02
CA PRO A 90 -7.47 2.23 2.85
C PRO A 90 -7.17 3.73 3.03
N ALA A 91 -8.19 4.50 3.40
CA ALA A 91 -8.12 5.97 3.49
C ALA A 91 -7.02 6.48 4.43
N GLN A 92 -6.70 5.74 5.49
CA GLN A 92 -5.61 6.05 6.42
C GLN A 92 -4.24 6.07 5.74
N LEU A 93 -4.08 5.35 4.63
CA LEU A 93 -2.86 5.32 3.82
C LEU A 93 -2.94 6.24 2.58
N ALA A 94 -3.94 7.12 2.50
CA ALA A 94 -4.04 8.07 1.40
C ALA A 94 -2.75 8.91 1.27
N GLY A 95 -2.10 8.84 0.10
CA GLY A 95 -0.82 9.49 -0.18
C GLY A 95 0.40 8.88 0.52
N LYS A 96 0.23 7.80 1.29
CA LYS A 96 1.30 7.09 2.02
C LYS A 96 1.83 5.87 1.29
N VAL A 97 1.15 5.44 0.22
CA VAL A 97 1.65 4.43 -0.73
C VAL A 97 1.83 5.12 -2.07
N GLN A 98 3.09 5.24 -2.49
CA GLN A 98 3.49 5.94 -3.72
C GLN A 98 4.15 4.96 -4.68
N LYS A 99 4.02 5.20 -5.99
CA LYS A 99 4.70 4.39 -7.00
C LYS A 99 6.22 4.48 -6.89
N ASP A 100 6.91 3.35 -7.10
CA ASP A 100 8.39 3.25 -7.10
C ASP A 100 8.89 2.63 -8.42
N GLY A 101 8.48 3.22 -9.54
CA GLY A 101 8.81 2.74 -10.89
C GLY A 101 7.62 2.12 -11.61
N ASN A 102 7.93 1.27 -12.61
CA ASN A 102 6.95 0.62 -13.47
C ASN A 102 6.53 -0.74 -12.88
N ALA A 103 5.31 -1.16 -13.18
CA ALA A 103 4.86 -2.50 -12.87
C ALA A 103 5.43 -3.49 -13.88
N THR A 104 5.85 -4.66 -13.41
CA THR A 104 6.25 -5.77 -14.30
C THR A 104 5.07 -6.71 -14.45
N VAL A 105 4.63 -6.92 -15.70
CA VAL A 105 3.54 -7.85 -16.04
C VAL A 105 4.16 -9.08 -16.69
N ASP A 106 3.80 -10.26 -16.19
CA ASP A 106 4.14 -11.56 -16.74
C ASP A 106 2.85 -12.34 -17.00
N THR A 107 2.53 -12.60 -18.26
CA THR A 107 1.26 -13.22 -18.66
C THR A 107 1.46 -14.11 -19.87
N THR A 108 0.62 -15.13 -20.02
CA THR A 108 0.40 -15.74 -21.33
C THR A 108 -0.73 -15.04 -22.06
N VAL A 109 -0.67 -14.99 -23.39
CA VAL A 109 -1.64 -14.26 -24.21
C VAL A 109 -2.19 -15.15 -25.32
N THR A 110 -3.50 -15.17 -25.45
CA THR A 110 -4.22 -15.83 -26.55
C THR A 110 -5.15 -14.83 -27.23
N VAL A 111 -5.26 -14.91 -28.56
CA VAL A 111 -6.23 -14.14 -29.35
C VAL A 111 -7.00 -15.13 -30.20
N LEU A 112 -8.33 -15.13 -30.12
CA LEU A 112 -9.14 -16.08 -30.87
C LEU A 112 -9.03 -15.85 -32.38
N ALA A 113 -9.15 -16.92 -33.16
CA ALA A 113 -9.12 -16.87 -34.61
C ALA A 113 -10.22 -15.96 -35.19
N SER A 114 -11.37 -15.85 -34.51
CA SER A 114 -12.42 -14.90 -34.88
C SER A 114 -11.97 -13.44 -34.80
N ASP A 115 -11.18 -13.10 -33.78
CA ASP A 115 -10.66 -11.75 -33.57
C ASP A 115 -9.51 -11.45 -34.54
N ILE A 116 -8.65 -12.44 -34.81
CA ILE A 116 -7.62 -12.36 -35.86
C ILE A 116 -8.27 -12.15 -37.24
N LYS A 117 -9.34 -12.91 -37.55
CA LYS A 117 -10.10 -12.74 -38.80
C LYS A 117 -10.73 -11.37 -38.90
N ALA A 118 -11.35 -10.87 -37.83
CA ALA A 118 -11.96 -9.54 -37.81
C ALA A 118 -10.95 -8.42 -38.14
N VAL A 119 -9.71 -8.55 -37.67
CA VAL A 119 -8.63 -7.58 -37.93
C VAL A 119 -8.03 -7.74 -39.32
N THR A 120 -7.88 -8.98 -39.79
CA THR A 120 -7.27 -9.28 -41.11
C THR A 120 -8.23 -9.04 -42.27
N GLY A 121 -9.53 -8.85 -41.98
CA GLY A 121 -10.53 -8.41 -42.94
C GLY A 121 -10.59 -9.33 -44.17
N THR A 122 -10.47 -8.76 -45.36
CA THR A 122 -10.54 -9.49 -46.64
C THR A 122 -9.26 -10.23 -47.00
N VAL A 123 -8.16 -10.08 -46.24
CA VAL A 123 -6.87 -10.73 -46.58
C VAL A 123 -7.03 -12.24 -46.66
N LEU A 124 -7.67 -12.87 -45.68
CA LEU A 124 -7.87 -14.33 -45.66
C LEU A 124 -8.72 -14.82 -46.83
N ASP A 125 -9.77 -14.08 -47.19
CA ASP A 125 -10.65 -14.44 -48.32
C ASP A 125 -9.92 -14.30 -49.67
N LEU A 126 -9.10 -13.27 -49.82
CA LEU A 126 -8.27 -13.04 -51.01
C LEU A 126 -7.14 -14.07 -51.13
N VAL A 127 -6.51 -14.47 -50.02
CA VAL A 127 -5.54 -15.58 -50.03
C VAL A 127 -6.22 -16.89 -50.44
N THR A 128 -7.42 -17.16 -49.93
CA THR A 128 -8.19 -18.36 -50.31
C THR A 128 -8.55 -18.36 -51.81
N SER A 129 -8.91 -17.21 -52.35
CA SER A 129 -9.16 -17.05 -53.79
C SER A 129 -7.89 -17.29 -54.62
N LEU A 130 -6.76 -16.74 -54.15
CA LEU A 130 -5.46 -16.91 -54.81
C LEU A 130 -5.01 -18.39 -54.76
N THR A 131 -5.11 -19.07 -53.63
CA THR A 131 -4.70 -20.48 -53.51
C THR A 131 -5.55 -21.38 -54.41
N GLY A 132 -6.84 -21.11 -54.55
CA GLY A 132 -7.72 -21.78 -55.51
C GLY A 132 -7.21 -21.64 -56.95
N LEU A 133 -6.91 -20.41 -57.37
CA LEU A 133 -6.36 -20.15 -58.71
C LEU A 133 -4.98 -20.80 -58.92
N LEU A 134 -4.07 -20.68 -57.96
CA LEU A 134 -2.74 -21.30 -58.04
C LEU A 134 -2.83 -22.83 -58.14
N THR A 135 -3.82 -23.44 -57.48
CA THR A 135 -4.09 -24.88 -57.58
C THR A 135 -4.53 -25.27 -58.99
N THR A 136 -5.43 -24.49 -59.61
CA THR A 136 -5.84 -24.74 -61.01
C THR A 136 -4.69 -24.60 -62.01
N LEU A 137 -3.68 -23.80 -61.68
CA LEU A 137 -2.48 -23.59 -62.49
C LEU A 137 -1.36 -24.61 -62.21
N GLY A 138 -1.58 -25.58 -61.31
CA GLY A 138 -0.57 -26.60 -60.96
C GLY A 138 0.59 -26.08 -60.11
N LEU A 139 0.46 -24.91 -59.47
CA LEU A 139 1.52 -24.24 -58.70
C LEU A 139 1.56 -24.72 -57.23
N GLY A 140 1.64 -26.04 -57.04
CA GLY A 140 1.47 -26.69 -55.73
C GLY A 140 2.41 -26.17 -54.62
N THR A 141 3.68 -25.89 -54.94
CA THR A 141 4.64 -25.36 -53.95
C THR A 141 4.23 -24.00 -53.39
N LEU A 142 3.70 -23.10 -54.24
CA LEU A 142 3.22 -21.79 -53.79
C LEU A 142 1.98 -21.93 -52.90
N VAL A 143 1.08 -22.86 -53.24
CA VAL A 143 -0.10 -23.18 -52.43
C VAL A 143 0.32 -23.67 -51.03
N THR A 144 1.28 -24.59 -50.95
CA THR A 144 1.81 -25.08 -49.66
C THR A 144 2.42 -23.96 -48.82
N ASN A 145 3.20 -23.07 -49.43
CA ASN A 145 3.82 -21.94 -48.73
C ASN A 145 2.78 -20.93 -48.22
N LEU A 146 1.77 -20.60 -49.04
CA LEU A 146 0.67 -19.72 -48.63
C LEU A 146 -0.16 -20.36 -47.51
N ASN A 147 -0.50 -21.65 -47.61
CA ASN A 147 -1.26 -22.33 -46.56
C ASN A 147 -0.49 -22.38 -45.22
N SER A 148 0.83 -22.56 -45.27
CA SER A 148 1.70 -22.52 -44.08
C SER A 148 1.68 -21.14 -43.41
N THR A 149 1.81 -20.06 -44.18
CA THR A 149 1.77 -18.69 -43.65
C THR A 149 0.38 -18.28 -43.15
N VAL A 150 -0.71 -18.75 -43.78
CA VAL A 150 -2.09 -18.58 -43.26
C VAL A 150 -2.28 -19.32 -41.94
N THR A 151 -1.73 -20.54 -41.82
CA THR A 151 -1.76 -21.29 -40.57
C THR A 151 -1.02 -20.54 -39.46
N ALA A 152 0.14 -19.96 -39.78
CA ALA A 152 0.88 -19.10 -38.85
C ALA A 152 0.13 -17.82 -38.48
N LEU A 153 -0.55 -17.18 -39.45
CA LEU A 153 -1.38 -15.99 -39.20
C LEU A 153 -2.48 -16.28 -38.19
N ASN A 154 -3.19 -17.40 -38.36
CA ASN A 154 -4.31 -17.82 -37.52
C ASN A 154 -3.89 -18.46 -36.19
N LYS A 155 -2.59 -18.51 -35.87
CA LYS A 155 -2.13 -19.06 -34.59
C LYS A 155 -2.63 -18.19 -33.42
N GLU A 156 -3.53 -18.76 -32.62
CA GLU A 156 -4.17 -18.06 -31.50
C GLU A 156 -3.22 -17.80 -30.33
N ASP A 157 -2.18 -18.63 -30.17
CA ASP A 157 -1.21 -18.52 -29.10
C ASP A 157 -0.11 -17.50 -29.42
N PHE A 158 0.02 -16.49 -28.56
CA PHE A 158 1.06 -15.47 -28.58
C PHE A 158 2.14 -15.73 -27.51
N GLY A 159 2.05 -16.83 -26.76
CA GLY A 159 3.03 -17.27 -25.80
C GLY A 159 3.07 -16.43 -24.51
N ARG A 160 4.14 -16.64 -23.74
CA ARG A 160 4.44 -15.88 -22.52
C ARG A 160 5.05 -14.53 -22.87
N GLN A 161 4.56 -13.49 -22.23
CA GLN A 161 4.93 -12.10 -22.41
C GLN A 161 5.32 -11.51 -21.07
N VAL A 162 6.51 -10.88 -21.03
CA VAL A 162 6.98 -10.12 -19.88
C VAL A 162 7.28 -8.71 -20.35
N PHE A 163 6.63 -7.73 -19.74
CA PHE A 163 6.78 -6.33 -20.12
C PHE A 163 6.59 -5.39 -18.94
N LEU A 164 7.09 -4.16 -19.09
CA LEU A 164 6.91 -3.09 -18.13
C LEU A 164 5.68 -2.25 -18.50
N SER A 165 4.87 -1.90 -17.51
CA SER A 165 3.73 -1.01 -17.64
C SER A 165 3.88 0.18 -16.69
N PRO A 166 3.80 1.43 -17.19
CA PRO A 166 3.86 2.61 -16.33
C PRO A 166 2.80 2.58 -15.24
N VAL A 167 3.22 2.86 -13.99
CA VAL A 167 2.29 3.01 -12.87
C VAL A 167 1.79 4.45 -12.81
N GLU A 168 0.48 4.61 -12.75
CA GLU A 168 -0.22 5.87 -12.57
C GLU A 168 -0.83 5.96 -11.17
N GLN A 169 -0.66 7.10 -10.51
CA GLN A 169 -1.40 7.44 -9.31
C GLN A 169 -2.75 8.03 -9.73
N TYR A 170 -3.80 7.21 -9.71
CA TYR A 170 -5.12 7.63 -10.15
C TYR A 170 -5.84 8.48 -9.09
N SER A 171 -5.65 8.15 -7.81
CA SER A 171 -6.12 8.93 -6.66
C SER A 171 -5.12 8.80 -5.52
N SER A 172 -5.33 9.48 -4.39
CA SER A 172 -4.48 9.31 -3.20
C SER A 172 -4.49 7.87 -2.63
N THR A 173 -5.48 7.05 -2.98
CA THR A 173 -5.61 5.67 -2.51
C THR A 173 -5.42 4.61 -3.60
N LEU A 174 -5.38 5.02 -4.87
CA LEU A 174 -5.43 4.09 -6.00
C LEU A 174 -4.23 4.26 -6.93
N LEU A 175 -3.48 3.18 -7.08
CA LEU A 175 -2.46 2.99 -8.11
C LEU A 175 -3.01 2.08 -9.20
N ARG A 176 -2.63 2.33 -10.46
CA ARG A 176 -2.97 1.46 -11.58
C ARG A 176 -1.85 1.36 -12.61
N ALA A 177 -1.87 0.30 -13.41
CA ALA A 177 -1.01 0.16 -14.59
C ALA A 177 -1.82 -0.44 -15.75
N GLY A 178 -1.54 0.02 -16.97
CA GLY A 178 -2.26 -0.39 -18.19
C GLY A 178 -1.65 -1.64 -18.81
N ILE A 179 -2.32 -2.79 -18.68
CA ILE A 179 -1.89 -4.05 -19.33
C ILE A 179 -2.08 -3.93 -20.84
N SER A 180 -3.22 -3.40 -21.30
CA SER A 180 -3.50 -3.23 -22.74
C SER A 180 -2.47 -2.34 -23.43
N GLN A 181 -1.94 -1.32 -22.76
CA GLN A 181 -0.92 -0.44 -23.36
C GLN A 181 0.39 -1.21 -23.62
N GLY A 182 0.80 -2.07 -22.70
CA GLY A 182 2.00 -2.90 -22.87
C GLY A 182 1.80 -4.04 -23.88
N LEU A 183 0.61 -4.63 -23.94
CA LEU A 183 0.28 -5.69 -24.90
C LEU A 183 0.10 -5.21 -26.34
N LEU A 184 -0.29 -3.95 -26.54
CA LEU A 184 -0.56 -3.39 -27.85
C LEU A 184 0.58 -3.60 -28.85
N PRO A 185 1.82 -3.12 -28.61
CA PRO A 185 2.92 -3.34 -29.55
C PRO A 185 3.31 -4.82 -29.68
N ILE A 186 3.08 -5.65 -28.67
CA ILE A 186 3.42 -7.08 -28.70
C ILE A 186 2.51 -7.81 -29.68
N ILE A 187 1.20 -7.66 -29.53
CA ILE A 187 0.20 -8.38 -30.33
C ILE A 187 0.20 -7.84 -31.76
N THR A 188 0.24 -6.52 -31.96
CA THR A 188 0.20 -5.95 -33.32
C THR A 188 1.46 -6.27 -34.11
N ASN A 189 2.66 -6.18 -33.52
CA ASN A 189 3.90 -6.53 -34.23
C ASN A 189 3.95 -8.01 -34.61
N ALA A 190 3.50 -8.90 -33.72
CA ALA A 190 3.43 -10.33 -34.04
C ALA A 190 2.51 -10.61 -35.25
N LEU A 191 1.35 -9.94 -35.35
CA LEU A 191 0.48 -10.05 -36.52
C LEU A 191 1.08 -9.38 -37.77
N ILE A 192 1.72 -8.21 -37.63
CA ILE A 192 2.40 -7.54 -38.74
C ILE A 192 3.45 -8.47 -39.37
N ILE A 193 4.29 -9.12 -38.56
CA ILE A 193 5.30 -10.06 -39.04
C ILE A 193 4.65 -11.23 -39.81
N ARG A 194 3.55 -11.79 -39.28
CA ARG A 194 2.81 -12.87 -39.95
C ARG A 194 2.19 -12.42 -41.28
N LEU A 195 1.65 -11.20 -41.34
CA LEU A 195 1.11 -10.61 -42.57
C LEU A 195 2.19 -10.27 -43.60
N GLN A 196 3.34 -9.78 -43.15
CA GLN A 196 4.50 -9.51 -44.01
C GLN A 196 5.05 -10.80 -44.64
N ALA A 197 4.99 -11.93 -43.93
CA ALA A 197 5.35 -13.23 -44.51
C ALA A 197 4.44 -13.62 -45.67
N ILE A 198 3.12 -13.38 -45.56
CA ILE A 198 2.18 -13.55 -46.68
C ILE A 198 2.52 -12.58 -47.80
N GLN A 199 2.76 -11.30 -47.48
CA GLN A 199 3.10 -10.26 -48.45
C GLN A 199 4.34 -10.61 -49.27
N ALA A 200 5.39 -11.13 -48.63
CA ALA A 200 6.63 -11.54 -49.31
C ALA A 200 6.39 -12.68 -50.31
N ILE A 201 5.56 -13.68 -49.95
CA ILE A 201 5.20 -14.76 -50.88
C ILE A 201 4.42 -14.19 -52.07
N VAL A 202 3.41 -13.35 -51.80
CA VAL A 202 2.54 -12.78 -52.84
C VAL A 202 3.32 -11.89 -53.80
N GLN A 203 4.26 -11.09 -53.31
CA GLN A 203 5.15 -10.26 -54.13
C GLN A 203 6.10 -11.09 -55.02
N GLY A 204 6.44 -12.31 -54.60
CA GLY A 204 7.27 -13.23 -55.37
C GLY A 204 6.53 -13.96 -56.49
N ILE A 205 5.21 -13.82 -56.61
CA ILE A 205 4.42 -14.47 -57.65
C ILE A 205 4.51 -13.66 -58.95
N THR A 206 4.99 -14.29 -60.03
CA THR A 206 4.98 -13.70 -61.37
C THR A 206 3.54 -13.40 -61.80
N PRO A 207 3.19 -12.14 -62.14
CA PRO A 207 1.82 -11.80 -62.53
C PRO A 207 1.40 -12.51 -63.81
N LEU A 208 0.30 -13.27 -63.75
CA LEU A 208 -0.39 -13.83 -64.93
C LEU A 208 -1.75 -13.14 -65.08
N PRO A 209 -2.29 -12.97 -66.30
CA PRO A 209 -3.57 -12.29 -66.53
C PRO A 209 -4.72 -12.82 -65.66
N LEU A 210 -4.77 -14.15 -65.47
CA LEU A 210 -5.78 -14.86 -64.69
C LEU A 210 -5.73 -14.58 -63.18
N ILE A 211 -4.58 -14.14 -62.63
CA ILE A 211 -4.39 -13.94 -61.18
C ILE A 211 -4.05 -12.48 -60.81
N ASN A 212 -3.71 -11.64 -61.79
CA ASN A 212 -3.20 -10.28 -61.57
C ASN A 212 -4.16 -9.41 -60.73
N VAL A 213 -5.47 -9.51 -60.95
CA VAL A 213 -6.48 -8.76 -60.19
C VAL A 213 -6.48 -9.17 -58.72
N VAL A 214 -6.47 -10.48 -58.45
CA VAL A 214 -6.47 -11.02 -57.07
C VAL A 214 -5.17 -10.67 -56.36
N LEU A 215 -4.02 -10.76 -57.04
CA LEU A 215 -2.71 -10.36 -56.50
C LEU A 215 -2.69 -8.89 -56.08
N ASN A 216 -3.12 -7.97 -56.96
CA ASN A 216 -3.11 -6.54 -56.67
C ASN A 216 -4.06 -6.17 -55.51
N ASN A 217 -5.25 -6.77 -55.49
CA ASN A 217 -6.21 -6.57 -54.40
C ASN A 217 -5.66 -7.11 -53.07
N LEU A 218 -5.01 -8.27 -53.09
CA LEU A 218 -4.39 -8.86 -51.90
C LEU A 218 -3.22 -8.01 -51.39
N LEU A 219 -2.32 -7.54 -52.26
CA LEU A 219 -1.22 -6.67 -51.87
C LEU A 219 -1.71 -5.35 -51.26
N THR A 220 -2.77 -4.78 -51.82
CA THR A 220 -3.41 -3.57 -51.28
C THR A 220 -4.01 -3.84 -49.90
N ALA A 221 -4.76 -4.94 -49.76
CA ALA A 221 -5.36 -5.33 -48.48
C ALA A 221 -4.31 -5.61 -47.40
N LEU A 222 -3.22 -6.30 -47.74
CA LEU A 222 -2.09 -6.55 -46.85
C LEU A 222 -1.44 -5.23 -46.40
N THR A 223 -1.12 -4.34 -47.33
CA THR A 223 -0.49 -3.05 -47.03
C THR A 223 -1.36 -2.21 -46.09
N ASN A 224 -2.66 -2.10 -46.36
CA ASN A 224 -3.60 -1.35 -45.52
C ASN A 224 -3.74 -1.97 -44.12
N THR A 225 -3.81 -3.31 -44.03
CA THR A 225 -3.93 -4.02 -42.76
C THR A 225 -2.67 -3.85 -41.91
N ILE A 226 -1.49 -4.01 -42.51
CA ILE A 226 -0.19 -3.79 -41.86
C ILE A 226 -0.08 -2.35 -41.35
N SER A 227 -0.43 -1.36 -42.17
CA SER A 227 -0.42 0.05 -41.77
C SER A 227 -1.39 0.34 -40.62
N THR A 228 -2.59 -0.26 -40.66
CA THR A 228 -3.61 -0.12 -39.60
C THR A 228 -3.12 -0.70 -38.27
N LEU A 229 -2.48 -1.88 -38.30
CA LEU A 229 -1.89 -2.53 -37.13
C LEU A 229 -0.70 -1.75 -36.57
N GLY A 230 0.12 -1.15 -37.45
CA GLY A 230 1.26 -0.32 -37.08
C GLY A 230 0.87 1.01 -36.43
N ASN A 231 -0.38 1.45 -36.59
CA ASN A 231 -0.91 2.63 -35.94
C ASN A 231 -1.46 2.29 -34.53
N ALA A 232 -0.71 2.67 -33.49
CA ALA A 232 -1.12 2.45 -32.09
C ALA A 232 -2.43 3.16 -31.70
N ASN A 233 -2.85 4.18 -32.45
CA ASN A 233 -4.11 4.89 -32.22
C ASN A 233 -5.31 4.25 -32.93
N SER A 234 -5.07 3.26 -33.79
CA SER A 234 -6.13 2.56 -34.52
C SER A 234 -7.10 1.85 -33.58
N THR A 235 -8.40 2.07 -33.80
CA THR A 235 -9.48 1.36 -33.11
C THR A 235 -9.37 -0.14 -33.33
N VAL A 236 -8.95 -0.58 -34.52
CA VAL A 236 -8.77 -2.01 -34.84
C VAL A 236 -7.70 -2.63 -33.95
N SER A 237 -6.55 -1.97 -33.81
CA SER A 237 -5.44 -2.44 -32.96
C SER A 237 -5.83 -2.46 -31.49
N LYS A 238 -6.57 -1.44 -31.01
CA LYS A 238 -7.07 -1.40 -29.64
C LYS A 238 -8.10 -2.49 -29.38
N ASN A 239 -9.03 -2.72 -30.30
CA ASN A 239 -10.05 -3.77 -30.18
C ASN A 239 -9.43 -5.17 -30.19
N LEU A 240 -8.37 -5.39 -30.97
CA LEU A 240 -7.61 -6.65 -30.95
C LEU A 240 -7.03 -6.96 -29.57
N VAL A 241 -6.46 -5.95 -28.91
CA VAL A 241 -5.87 -6.09 -27.57
C VAL A 241 -6.97 -6.16 -26.49
N ALA A 242 -8.06 -5.42 -26.66
CA ALA A 242 -9.24 -5.55 -25.82
C ALA A 242 -9.83 -6.97 -25.91
N ALA A 243 -9.77 -7.56 -27.11
CA ALA A 243 -10.16 -8.94 -27.33
C ALA A 243 -9.16 -9.92 -26.72
N SER A 244 -7.86 -9.64 -26.58
CA SER A 244 -6.91 -10.64 -26.07
C SER A 244 -7.34 -11.27 -24.73
N ILE A 245 -7.07 -12.56 -24.57
CA ILE A 245 -7.33 -13.33 -23.37
C ILE A 245 -6.00 -13.47 -22.63
N LEU A 246 -6.00 -13.03 -21.37
CA LEU A 246 -4.87 -13.26 -20.47
C LEU A 246 -5.00 -14.67 -19.89
N GLY A 247 -3.93 -15.45 -19.93
CA GLY A 247 -3.82 -16.66 -19.13
C GLY A 247 -3.31 -16.35 -17.73
N SER A 248 -2.54 -17.26 -17.14
CA SER A 248 -1.91 -17.02 -15.83
C SER A 248 -1.10 -15.73 -15.87
N THR A 249 -1.50 -14.77 -15.03
CA THR A 249 -0.93 -13.43 -15.00
C THR A 249 -0.37 -13.14 -13.61
N SER A 250 0.85 -12.67 -13.56
CA SER A 250 1.48 -12.11 -12.36
C SER A 250 1.89 -10.68 -12.63
N VAL A 251 1.51 -9.77 -11.75
CA VAL A 251 1.94 -8.37 -11.81
C VAL A 251 2.64 -7.98 -10.52
N SER A 252 3.84 -7.43 -10.67
CA SER A 252 4.62 -6.86 -9.58
C SER A 252 4.52 -5.33 -9.60
N PHE A 253 4.02 -4.74 -8.52
CA PHE A 253 3.85 -3.29 -8.31
C PHE A 253 4.88 -2.78 -7.30
N PRO A 254 5.96 -2.12 -7.73
CA PRO A 254 6.91 -1.51 -6.81
C PRO A 254 6.31 -0.21 -6.23
N THR A 255 6.37 -0.07 -4.91
CA THR A 255 5.86 1.10 -4.18
C THR A 255 6.77 1.50 -3.02
N LEU A 256 6.62 2.75 -2.58
CA LEU A 256 7.15 3.26 -1.31
C LEU A 256 6.00 3.43 -0.32
N VAL A 257 6.13 2.81 0.86
CA VAL A 257 5.14 2.83 1.93
C VAL A 257 5.66 3.64 3.12
N SER A 258 4.85 4.59 3.57
CA SER A 258 5.08 5.35 4.80
C SER A 258 4.01 5.04 5.84
N SER A 259 4.36 5.15 7.12
CA SER A 259 3.39 4.98 8.21
C SER A 259 2.32 6.08 8.18
N PRO A 260 1.05 5.75 8.46
CA PRO A 260 0.04 6.75 8.71
C PRO A 260 0.36 7.50 10.01
N THR A 261 -0.07 8.75 10.10
CA THR A 261 0.14 9.61 11.27
C THR A 261 -1.12 9.68 12.12
N GLY A 262 -0.97 9.85 13.43
CA GLY A 262 -2.11 10.07 14.31
C GLY A 262 -2.92 8.81 14.64
N LEU A 263 -2.30 7.64 14.53
CA LEU A 263 -2.90 6.39 15.01
C LEU A 263 -3.06 6.43 16.54
N THR A 264 -4.25 6.06 17.02
CA THR A 264 -4.54 5.90 18.46
C THR A 264 -4.46 4.44 18.92
N GLN A 265 -4.51 3.51 17.97
CA GLN A 265 -4.41 2.07 18.15
C GLN A 265 -3.70 1.46 16.94
N ASP A 266 -3.12 0.27 17.11
CA ASP A 266 -2.50 -0.45 16.01
C ASP A 266 -3.50 -0.65 14.86
N PHE A 267 -2.99 -0.53 13.64
CA PHE A 267 -3.80 -0.48 12.43
C PHE A 267 -3.39 -1.57 11.45
N THR A 268 -4.36 -2.41 11.09
CA THR A 268 -4.24 -3.36 9.98
C THR A 268 -4.82 -2.74 8.73
N ALA A 269 -3.94 -2.36 7.80
CA ALA A 269 -4.34 -1.83 6.51
C ALA A 269 -4.62 -2.97 5.52
N VAL A 270 -5.89 -3.14 5.14
CA VAL A 270 -6.29 -4.10 4.11
C VAL A 270 -6.07 -3.48 2.74
N VAL A 271 -5.00 -3.87 2.06
CA VAL A 271 -4.69 -3.44 0.69
C VAL A 271 -5.37 -4.39 -0.28
N ARG A 272 -6.10 -3.84 -1.25
CA ARG A 272 -6.79 -4.60 -2.30
C ARG A 272 -6.05 -4.48 -3.62
N GLY A 273 -6.11 -5.53 -4.43
CA GLY A 273 -5.52 -5.51 -5.76
C GLY A 273 -6.24 -6.48 -6.69
N GLY A 274 -6.25 -6.14 -7.97
CA GLY A 274 -6.95 -6.96 -8.97
C GLY A 274 -6.62 -6.58 -10.41
N ILE A 275 -7.07 -7.42 -11.33
CA ILE A 275 -6.87 -7.27 -12.77
C ILE A 275 -8.25 -7.30 -13.42
N PHE A 276 -8.58 -6.25 -14.17
CA PHE A 276 -9.92 -6.07 -14.72
C PHE A 276 -9.87 -5.44 -16.11
N GLN A 277 -11.00 -5.50 -16.79
CA GLN A 277 -11.20 -4.88 -18.09
C GLN A 277 -12.40 -3.93 -18.03
N THR A 278 -12.24 -2.72 -18.56
CA THR A 278 -13.33 -1.74 -18.62
C THR A 278 -13.20 -0.76 -19.78
N ASP A 279 -14.34 -0.32 -20.30
CA ASP A 279 -14.46 0.81 -21.23
C ASP A 279 -14.41 2.17 -20.50
N ASN A 280 -14.82 2.20 -19.22
CA ASN A 280 -14.80 3.42 -18.41
C ASN A 280 -14.38 3.09 -16.97
N PHE A 281 -13.36 3.79 -16.50
CA PHE A 281 -12.76 3.52 -15.20
C PHE A 281 -13.53 4.26 -14.10
N ASP A 282 -14.46 3.57 -13.43
CA ASP A 282 -15.10 4.06 -12.21
C ASP A 282 -14.56 3.31 -10.98
N VAL A 283 -14.02 4.07 -10.02
CA VAL A 283 -13.41 3.57 -8.79
C VAL A 283 -14.43 2.83 -7.91
N GLN A 284 -15.72 3.19 -8.00
CA GLN A 284 -16.77 2.54 -7.20
C GLN A 284 -16.93 1.06 -7.51
N LEU A 285 -16.50 0.61 -8.70
CA LEU A 285 -16.58 -0.79 -9.11
C LEU A 285 -15.51 -1.65 -8.41
N LEU A 286 -14.40 -1.07 -7.94
CA LEU A 286 -13.23 -1.80 -7.45
C LEU A 286 -13.38 -2.41 -6.05
N SER A 287 -14.42 -2.04 -5.29
CA SER A 287 -14.60 -2.55 -3.92
C SER A 287 -14.90 -4.05 -3.85
N ASN A 288 -15.38 -4.64 -4.95
CA ASN A 288 -15.83 -6.04 -5.03
C ASN A 288 -14.87 -6.94 -5.83
N TYR A 289 -13.82 -6.39 -6.44
CA TYR A 289 -12.92 -7.14 -7.32
C TYR A 289 -11.59 -7.48 -6.65
N GLY A 290 -11.02 -8.60 -7.07
CA GLY A 290 -9.67 -9.00 -6.72
C GLY A 290 -9.48 -9.63 -5.34
N GLY A 291 -8.22 -9.62 -4.88
CA GLY A 291 -7.80 -10.18 -3.60
C GLY A 291 -7.35 -9.08 -2.63
N ASN A 292 -6.89 -9.49 -1.44
CA ASN A 292 -6.37 -8.58 -0.44
C ASN A 292 -5.08 -9.10 0.20
N THR A 293 -4.33 -8.16 0.77
CA THR A 293 -3.15 -8.42 1.60
C THR A 293 -3.08 -7.37 2.69
N ASN A 294 -2.41 -7.68 3.80
CA ASN A 294 -2.36 -6.78 4.95
C ASN A 294 -0.99 -6.11 5.08
N LEU A 295 -1.01 -4.87 5.55
CA LEU A 295 0.12 -4.19 6.17
C LEU A 295 -0.24 -3.86 7.62
N TYR A 296 0.72 -4.01 8.53
CA TYR A 296 0.50 -3.75 9.95
C TYR A 296 1.31 -2.54 10.40
N PHE A 297 0.65 -1.61 11.09
CA PHE A 297 1.25 -0.37 11.61
C PHE A 297 0.96 -0.24 13.10
N ALA A 298 1.98 0.13 13.87
CA ALA A 298 1.84 0.36 15.29
C ALA A 298 1.44 1.81 15.57
N ALA A 299 0.59 2.05 16.57
CA ALA A 299 0.30 3.41 17.03
C ALA A 299 1.46 4.04 17.81
N GLY A 300 2.44 3.23 18.21
CA GLY A 300 3.50 3.63 19.12
C GLY A 300 3.06 3.60 20.59
N SER A 301 4.00 3.84 21.49
CA SER A 301 3.80 3.77 22.94
C SER A 301 4.56 4.86 23.67
N LEU A 302 4.12 5.14 24.90
CA LEU A 302 4.87 5.93 25.88
C LEU A 302 5.41 4.96 26.93
N THR A 303 6.73 4.83 27.03
CA THR A 303 7.38 3.81 27.86
C THR A 303 8.50 4.42 28.69
N MET A 304 8.52 4.13 29.99
CA MET A 304 9.67 4.39 30.87
C MET A 304 10.57 3.16 30.93
N LYS A 305 11.88 3.36 30.79
CA LYS A 305 12.89 2.30 30.94
C LYS A 305 13.25 2.13 32.42
N ASN A 306 12.40 1.41 33.14
CA ASN A 306 12.53 1.21 34.59
C ASN A 306 13.83 0.48 34.97
N GLU A 307 14.40 -0.31 34.06
CA GLU A 307 15.67 -1.02 34.23
C GLU A 307 16.88 -0.09 34.41
N LEU A 308 16.76 1.18 34.05
CA LEU A 308 17.81 2.19 34.23
C LEU A 308 17.73 2.91 35.57
N LEU A 309 16.66 2.68 36.34
CA LEU A 309 16.51 3.19 37.70
C LEU A 309 17.03 2.19 38.74
N PRO A 310 17.65 2.65 39.84
CA PRO A 310 18.02 1.78 40.93
C PRO A 310 16.79 1.18 41.60
N SER A 311 16.78 -0.14 41.78
CA SER A 311 15.70 -0.86 42.47
C SER A 311 15.66 -0.60 43.98
N SER A 312 16.80 -0.20 44.56
CA SER A 312 16.90 0.20 45.97
C SER A 312 17.99 1.26 46.16
N LEU A 313 17.76 2.16 47.12
CA LEU A 313 18.74 3.15 47.56
C LEU A 313 19.15 2.79 48.98
N ASN A 314 20.44 2.47 49.17
CA ASN A 314 20.97 2.07 50.48
C ASN A 314 21.93 3.12 51.01
N PHE A 315 21.52 3.77 52.10
CA PHE A 315 22.27 4.84 52.76
C PHE A 315 23.22 4.33 53.84
N GLY A 316 23.28 3.02 54.09
CA GLY A 316 24.16 2.39 55.07
C GLY A 316 23.59 2.35 56.49
N SER A 317 24.46 2.02 57.44
CA SER A 317 24.15 1.96 58.88
C SER A 317 24.89 3.07 59.61
N HIS A 318 24.18 3.78 60.48
CA HIS A 318 24.69 4.98 61.16
C HIS A 318 24.40 4.92 62.67
N PRO A 319 25.35 5.34 63.53
CA PRO A 319 25.11 5.43 64.97
C PRO A 319 24.05 6.49 65.27
N VAL A 320 23.23 6.26 66.28
CA VAL A 320 22.24 7.25 66.73
C VAL A 320 22.94 8.45 67.37
N GLN A 321 22.70 9.65 66.84
CA GLN A 321 23.24 10.90 67.36
C GLN A 321 22.28 12.08 67.17
N THR A 322 22.46 13.16 67.94
CA THR A 322 21.64 14.39 67.88
C THR A 322 22.48 15.69 67.93
N LYS A 323 23.79 15.58 67.69
CA LYS A 323 24.75 16.68 67.82
C LYS A 323 24.81 17.56 66.57
N VAL A 324 24.78 16.94 65.39
CA VAL A 324 24.93 17.61 64.09
C VAL A 324 23.91 17.10 63.08
N ASP A 325 23.63 17.91 62.06
CA ASP A 325 22.81 17.47 60.93
C ASP A 325 23.61 16.44 60.12
N GLU A 326 22.92 15.45 59.58
CA GLU A 326 23.53 14.33 58.87
C GLU A 326 23.11 14.34 57.40
N THR A 327 24.06 13.99 56.53
CA THR A 327 23.81 13.76 55.10
C THR A 327 24.53 12.49 54.71
N TRP A 328 23.77 11.50 54.24
CA TRP A 328 24.29 10.19 53.89
C TRP A 328 24.07 9.94 52.41
N ASN A 329 25.09 9.49 51.70
CA ASN A 329 24.97 9.14 50.30
C ASN A 329 24.47 7.70 50.14
N ALA A 330 23.69 7.45 49.10
CA ALA A 330 23.41 6.09 48.68
C ALA A 330 24.63 5.50 47.95
N TYR A 331 25.05 4.32 48.36
CA TYR A 331 26.12 3.56 47.72
C TYR A 331 25.61 2.20 47.26
N ILE A 332 26.23 1.64 46.22
CA ILE A 332 25.94 0.26 45.81
C ILE A 332 26.19 -0.66 47.01
N GLY A 333 25.17 -1.39 47.46
CA GLY A 333 25.26 -2.26 48.65
C GLY A 333 25.36 -1.53 50.00
N GLY A 334 25.28 -0.20 50.06
CA GLY A 334 25.21 0.58 51.31
C GLY A 334 26.54 0.85 52.01
N SER A 335 27.68 0.59 51.37
CA SER A 335 29.00 0.86 51.93
C SER A 335 29.68 2.01 51.18
N SER A 336 30.25 2.97 51.91
CA SER A 336 31.00 4.09 51.33
C SER A 336 32.29 3.69 50.62
N ALA A 337 32.72 2.43 50.75
CA ALA A 337 33.81 1.87 49.96
C ALA A 337 33.40 1.56 48.51
N ASN A 338 32.10 1.47 48.24
CA ASN A 338 31.57 1.20 46.91
C ASN A 338 31.28 2.52 46.17
N PRO A 339 31.11 2.49 44.84
CA PRO A 339 30.66 3.66 44.09
C PRO A 339 29.29 4.17 44.56
N LEU A 340 29.05 5.46 44.34
CA LEU A 340 27.73 6.06 44.53
C LEU A 340 26.67 5.31 43.71
N GLN A 341 25.49 5.12 44.29
CA GLN A 341 24.35 4.62 43.53
C GLN A 341 23.85 5.74 42.62
N THR A 342 23.78 5.45 41.32
CA THR A 342 23.23 6.35 40.30
C THR A 342 22.08 5.67 39.55
N GLY A 343 21.44 6.40 38.65
CA GLY A 343 20.45 5.89 37.72
C GLY A 343 20.23 6.83 36.55
N THR A 344 19.37 6.44 35.62
CA THR A 344 18.96 7.28 34.50
C THR A 344 17.47 7.16 34.32
N ILE A 345 16.79 8.30 34.22
CA ILE A 345 15.42 8.34 33.72
C ILE A 345 15.49 8.33 32.21
N ARG A 346 14.86 7.34 31.58
CA ARG A 346 14.66 7.30 30.14
C ARG A 346 13.20 7.04 29.82
N ILE A 347 12.61 7.92 29.02
CA ILE A 347 11.25 7.81 28.52
C ILE A 347 11.31 7.88 27.01
N ASP A 348 10.76 6.87 26.34
CA ASP A 348 10.57 6.86 24.89
C ASP A 348 9.08 7.08 24.59
N ASP A 349 8.79 8.03 23.71
CA ASP A 349 7.43 8.25 23.19
C ASP A 349 7.46 8.13 21.66
N THR A 350 6.99 6.99 21.18
CA THR A 350 6.97 6.68 19.74
C THR A 350 5.63 7.00 19.09
N ARG A 351 4.65 7.51 19.84
CA ARG A 351 3.33 7.85 19.31
C ARG A 351 3.41 9.04 18.36
N THR A 352 2.54 9.09 17.35
CA THR A 352 2.44 10.23 16.41
C THR A 352 1.11 10.99 16.50
N THR A 353 0.23 10.58 17.41
CA THR A 353 -0.95 11.35 17.80
C THR A 353 -0.54 12.61 18.55
N ALA A 354 -1.40 13.64 18.48
CA ALA A 354 -1.32 14.79 19.37
C ALA A 354 -1.27 14.29 20.82
N LYS A 355 -0.25 14.72 21.56
CA LYS A 355 0.04 14.22 22.89
C LYS A 355 0.72 15.28 23.73
N ALA A 356 0.51 15.17 25.02
CA ALA A 356 1.23 15.86 26.08
C ALA A 356 1.38 14.85 27.22
N TRP A 357 2.46 14.94 27.99
CA TRP A 357 2.63 14.11 29.17
C TRP A 357 3.65 14.74 30.12
N GLN A 358 3.61 14.31 31.37
CA GLN A 358 4.56 14.74 32.38
C GLN A 358 5.07 13.58 33.21
N LEU A 359 6.31 13.73 33.69
CA LEU A 359 6.94 12.87 34.68
C LEU A 359 6.92 13.56 36.04
N LYS A 360 6.32 12.89 37.00
CA LYS A 360 6.26 13.32 38.40
C LYS A 360 6.97 12.31 39.29
N LEU A 361 7.69 12.81 40.27
CA LEU A 361 8.31 12.02 41.33
C LEU A 361 7.64 12.36 42.66
N ALA A 362 7.30 11.35 43.45
CA ALA A 362 6.76 11.52 44.79
C ALA A 362 7.46 10.60 45.79
N GLN A 363 7.66 11.09 47.01
CA GLN A 363 7.98 10.25 48.16
C GLN A 363 6.67 9.89 48.86
N THR A 364 6.26 8.63 48.74
CA THR A 364 4.89 8.19 49.13
C THR A 364 4.64 8.23 50.63
N ASN A 365 5.68 8.03 51.44
CA ASN A 365 5.59 7.98 52.89
C ASN A 365 6.83 8.61 53.54
N SER A 366 6.75 8.89 54.84
CA SER A 366 7.94 9.24 55.61
C SER A 366 8.86 8.03 55.77
N TRP A 367 10.10 8.28 56.15
CA TRP A 367 11.06 7.24 56.52
C TRP A 367 10.60 6.52 57.80
N VAL A 368 10.20 5.25 57.68
CA VAL A 368 9.58 4.50 58.79
C VAL A 368 10.26 3.18 59.09
N SER A 369 10.26 2.79 60.36
CA SER A 369 10.71 1.50 60.87
C SER A 369 9.66 0.94 61.83
N GLY A 370 8.64 0.24 61.31
CA GLY A 370 7.47 -0.15 62.10
C GLY A 370 6.64 1.09 62.48
N GLN A 371 6.39 1.31 63.77
CA GLN A 371 5.70 2.52 64.27
C GLN A 371 6.63 3.73 64.44
N LYS A 372 7.95 3.57 64.20
CA LYS A 372 8.95 4.64 64.34
C LYS A 372 9.01 5.46 63.06
N ASN A 373 9.12 6.78 63.19
CA ASN A 373 9.20 7.70 62.07
C ASN A 373 10.45 8.59 62.22
N LEU A 374 11.26 8.68 61.16
CA LEU A 374 12.38 9.59 61.07
C LEU A 374 11.86 10.95 60.57
N ALA A 375 11.24 11.70 61.48
CA ALA A 375 10.58 12.97 61.16
C ALA A 375 11.55 13.98 60.54
N ASN A 376 11.06 14.79 59.59
CA ASN A 376 11.83 15.83 58.89
C ASN A 376 13.05 15.34 58.09
N ALA A 377 13.28 14.03 58.00
CA ALA A 377 14.25 13.50 57.06
C ALA A 377 13.73 13.69 55.63
N ARG A 378 14.64 14.05 54.72
CA ARG A 378 14.32 14.28 53.32
C ARG A 378 15.29 13.55 52.42
N LEU A 379 14.80 13.10 51.27
CA LEU A 379 15.65 12.57 50.21
C LEU A 379 16.01 13.69 49.24
N ASP A 380 17.30 13.92 49.06
CA ASP A 380 17.85 14.85 48.09
C ASP A 380 18.36 14.07 46.87
N ILE A 381 17.94 14.46 45.67
CA ILE A 381 18.33 13.80 44.41
C ILE A 381 19.04 14.81 43.52
N VAL A 382 20.31 14.55 43.20
CA VAL A 382 21.11 15.41 42.32
C VAL A 382 20.86 15.01 40.87
N LEU A 383 20.21 15.90 40.11
CA LEU A 383 19.88 15.68 38.71
C LEU A 383 21.04 16.08 37.79
N GLY A 384 21.25 15.30 36.74
CA GLY A 384 22.18 15.63 35.66
C GLY A 384 21.56 16.51 34.58
N GLY A 385 22.30 16.67 33.48
CA GLY A 385 21.82 17.37 32.28
C GLY A 385 20.75 16.56 31.54
N VAL A 386 19.79 17.25 30.95
CA VAL A 386 18.74 16.62 30.14
C VAL A 386 19.21 16.47 28.70
N ASN A 387 18.93 15.30 28.12
CA ASN A 387 19.05 15.04 26.69
C ASN A 387 17.69 14.64 26.13
N SER A 388 17.20 15.40 25.14
CA SER A 388 15.90 15.15 24.50
C SER A 388 15.90 15.72 23.09
N ASN A 389 15.21 15.05 22.18
CA ASN A 389 14.95 15.54 20.83
C ASN A 389 13.55 16.19 20.69
N PHE A 390 12.75 16.23 21.77
CA PHE A 390 11.51 16.99 21.77
C PHE A 390 11.77 18.49 21.65
N GLN A 391 10.77 19.22 21.17
CA GLN A 391 10.75 20.68 21.19
C GLN A 391 9.69 21.14 22.20
N ASN A 392 9.86 22.33 22.78
CA ASN A 392 8.89 22.96 23.70
C ASN A 392 8.49 22.08 24.91
N TYR A 393 9.44 21.85 25.81
CA TYR A 393 9.22 21.11 27.05
C TYR A 393 9.73 21.90 28.26
N PHE A 394 9.13 21.65 29.42
CA PHE A 394 9.64 22.08 30.71
C PHE A 394 10.45 20.96 31.35
N TYR A 395 11.54 21.30 32.03
CA TYR A 395 12.35 20.35 32.76
C TYR A 395 13.07 21.02 33.93
N ILE A 396 13.46 20.18 34.88
CA ILE A 396 14.38 20.53 35.96
C ILE A 396 15.68 19.76 35.71
N SER A 397 16.84 20.44 35.63
CA SER A 397 18.14 19.77 35.41
C SER A 397 19.28 20.47 36.15
N ASN A 398 20.40 19.75 36.32
CA ASN A 398 21.62 20.26 36.95
C ASN A 398 21.39 20.91 38.33
N GLN A 399 20.42 20.40 39.10
CA GLN A 399 20.09 20.89 40.43
C GLN A 399 19.67 19.73 41.35
N THR A 400 19.63 20.02 42.65
CA THR A 400 19.14 19.07 43.65
C THR A 400 17.63 19.21 43.83
N VAL A 401 16.91 18.10 43.74
CA VAL A 401 15.48 18.03 44.08
C VAL A 401 15.35 17.54 45.52
N HIS A 402 14.67 18.34 46.34
CA HIS A 402 14.37 18.03 47.73
C HIS A 402 13.02 17.33 47.84
N MET A 403 13.04 16.03 48.12
CA MET A 403 11.84 15.23 48.31
C MET A 403 11.43 15.24 49.78
N LEU A 404 10.28 15.85 50.04
CA LEU A 404 9.59 15.77 51.33
C LEU A 404 8.51 14.68 51.26
N PRO A 405 8.21 14.00 52.38
CA PRO A 405 7.12 13.03 52.43
C PRO A 405 5.81 13.64 51.95
N SER A 406 5.06 12.90 51.13
CA SER A 406 3.80 13.33 50.49
C SER A 406 3.92 14.53 49.52
N ASN A 407 5.14 15.00 49.22
CA ASN A 407 5.36 16.01 48.19
C ASN A 407 5.54 15.34 46.81
N GLN A 408 5.05 16.01 45.78
CA GLN A 408 5.20 15.60 44.39
C GLN A 408 5.91 16.71 43.60
N VAL A 409 6.93 16.32 42.83
CA VAL A 409 7.72 17.23 42.01
C VAL A 409 7.56 16.82 40.56
N THR A 410 7.18 17.77 39.70
CA THR A 410 7.20 17.58 38.24
C THR A 410 8.61 17.78 37.74
N LEU A 411 9.23 16.72 37.23
CA LEU A 411 10.60 16.73 36.72
C LEU A 411 10.66 17.13 35.25
N PHE A 412 9.63 16.77 34.50
CA PHE A 412 9.54 17.02 33.07
C PHE A 412 8.08 17.14 32.64
N SER A 413 7.80 18.05 31.70
CA SER A 413 6.51 18.18 31.05
C SER A 413 6.70 18.45 29.56
N LEU A 414 6.16 17.56 28.73
CA LEU A 414 6.06 17.74 27.29
C LEU A 414 4.75 18.47 26.97
N SER A 415 4.87 19.63 26.33
CA SER A 415 3.70 20.36 25.80
C SER A 415 3.21 19.71 24.51
N ALA A 416 2.01 20.08 24.07
CA ALA A 416 1.34 19.49 22.92
C ALA A 416 2.26 19.35 21.68
N THR A 417 2.51 18.10 21.26
CA THR A 417 3.30 17.76 20.08
C THR A 417 2.75 16.52 19.39
N THR A 418 3.10 16.31 18.13
CA THR A 418 2.90 15.05 17.38
C THR A 418 4.19 14.27 17.19
N ASP A 419 5.34 14.87 17.48
CA ASP A 419 6.64 14.29 17.16
C ASP A 419 6.98 13.11 18.07
N SER A 420 7.51 12.03 17.51
CA SER A 420 8.09 10.96 18.31
C SER A 420 9.46 11.39 18.84
N GLY A 421 9.83 10.91 20.02
CA GLY A 421 11.11 11.28 20.60
C GLY A 421 11.37 10.60 21.92
N TYR A 422 12.33 11.16 22.64
CA TYR A 422 12.74 10.65 23.94
C TYR A 422 13.10 11.77 24.91
N PHE A 423 13.06 11.44 26.19
CA PHE A 423 13.61 12.21 27.28
C PHE A 423 14.58 11.34 28.07
N GLU A 424 15.77 11.87 28.34
CA GLU A 424 16.78 11.21 29.14
C GLU A 424 17.39 12.17 30.17
N MET A 425 17.52 11.72 31.41
CA MET A 425 18.12 12.50 32.48
C MET A 425 18.86 11.60 33.48
N PRO A 426 20.19 11.78 33.65
CA PRO A 426 20.95 11.11 34.70
C PRO A 426 20.51 11.55 36.10
N LEU A 427 20.57 10.60 37.03
CA LEU A 427 20.43 10.79 38.47
C LEU A 427 21.81 10.57 39.08
N ASN A 428 22.55 11.66 39.26
CA ASN A 428 23.98 11.64 39.58
C ASN A 428 24.26 11.16 41.01
N GLN A 429 23.33 11.42 41.93
CA GLN A 429 23.52 11.10 43.34
C GLN A 429 22.18 11.12 44.09
N PHE A 430 22.07 10.27 45.10
CA PHE A 430 20.96 10.29 46.08
C PHE A 430 21.53 10.49 47.48
N GLN A 431 20.93 11.39 48.26
CA GLN A 431 21.37 11.71 49.61
C GLN A 431 20.18 11.71 50.58
N LEU A 432 20.36 11.12 51.76
CA LEU A 432 19.41 11.21 52.85
C LEU A 432 19.90 12.27 53.83
N PHE A 433 19.15 13.36 53.96
CA PHE A 433 19.38 14.38 54.98
C PHE A 433 18.55 14.09 56.22
N VAL A 434 19.18 14.09 57.39
CA VAL A 434 18.54 13.86 58.68
C VAL A 434 18.91 14.99 59.66
N PRO A 435 17.97 15.83 60.10
CA PRO A 435 18.25 16.89 61.05
C PRO A 435 18.77 16.37 62.40
N LYS A 436 19.63 17.15 63.07
CA LYS A 436 20.18 16.86 64.40
C LYS A 436 19.10 16.65 65.46
N ASN A 437 18.04 17.44 65.39
CA ASN A 437 16.93 17.42 66.35
C ASN A 437 15.89 16.32 66.08
N THR A 438 16.10 15.48 65.05
CA THR A 438 15.18 14.38 64.73
C THR A 438 15.26 13.30 65.81
N PRO A 439 14.12 12.86 66.39
CA PRO A 439 14.09 11.69 67.26
C PRO A 439 14.51 10.43 66.48
N LYS A 440 15.59 9.79 66.91
CA LYS A 440 16.16 8.60 66.27
C LYS A 440 16.10 7.43 67.24
N GLN A 441 15.65 6.29 66.75
CA GLN A 441 15.64 5.03 67.48
C GLN A 441 16.25 3.94 66.61
N THR A 442 16.91 2.95 67.22
CA THR A 442 17.46 1.80 66.48
C THR A 442 16.37 1.10 65.66
N GLY A 443 16.62 0.89 64.37
CA GLY A 443 15.70 0.29 63.42
C GLY A 443 16.13 0.47 61.96
N THR A 444 15.45 -0.19 61.05
CA THR A 444 15.68 -0.08 59.60
C THR A 444 14.60 0.82 59.02
N TYR A 445 14.96 2.04 58.66
CA TYR A 445 14.02 3.02 58.11
C TYR A 445 13.93 2.89 56.59
N GLN A 446 12.70 2.85 56.08
CA GLN A 446 12.43 2.71 54.65
C GLN A 446 11.39 3.71 54.18
N THR A 447 11.46 4.07 52.92
CA THR A 447 10.49 4.90 52.20
C THR A 447 10.35 4.38 50.78
N THR A 448 9.24 4.69 50.10
CA THR A 448 9.05 4.35 48.69
C THR A 448 8.97 5.61 47.83
N LEU A 449 9.74 5.60 46.74
CA LEU A 449 9.65 6.59 45.67
C LEU A 449 8.72 6.08 44.57
N GLN A 450 7.82 6.95 44.13
CA GLN A 450 6.89 6.66 43.06
C GLN A 450 7.16 7.61 41.89
N TRP A 451 7.48 7.02 40.75
CA TRP A 451 7.60 7.69 39.45
C TRP A 451 6.28 7.54 38.72
N THR A 452 5.66 8.65 38.32
CA THR A 452 4.37 8.65 37.64
C THR A 452 4.49 9.38 36.32
N ILE A 453 4.20 8.67 35.22
CA ILE A 453 4.01 9.26 33.90
C ILE A 453 2.51 9.39 33.66
N SER A 454 2.06 10.57 33.25
CA SER A 454 0.64 10.83 32.98
C SER A 454 0.47 11.64 31.69
N ASN A 455 -0.59 11.36 30.92
CA ASN A 455 -0.93 12.07 29.68
C ASN A 455 -1.62 13.43 29.91
N THR A 456 -1.69 13.90 31.16
CA THR A 456 -2.30 15.17 31.56
C THR A 456 -1.23 16.06 32.19
N PRO A 457 -1.00 17.29 31.72
CA PRO A 457 -0.21 18.30 32.44
C PRO A 457 -0.77 18.56 33.85
#